data_AF-A0A1M4SN03-F1
#
_entry.id   AF-A0A1M4SN03-F1
#
_cell.length_a   1.000
_cell.length_b   1.000
_cell.length_c   1.000
_cell.angle_alpha   90.00
_cell.angle_beta   90.00
_cell.angle_gamma   90.00
#
_symmetry.space_group_name_H-M   'P 1'
#
loop_
_entity.id
_entity.type
_entity.pdbx_description
1 polymer ?
#
loop_
_entity_poly.entity_id
_entity_poly.type
_entity_poly.pdbx_seq_one_letter_code
_entity_poly.pdbx_strand_id
1 'polypeptide(L)'
;MLIEKYHIFNVLEHLVEDITNEMFSMPNVDMCVCDRCRADVIALALNHLNPKYVVTEKGRIFSELETYTFQMRAEVLTEVLKAMEKVKRKPSHSLEESLYKEVNVDLDKLEKHFKDVQKKNNQK
;
A
#
# COMPACT_ATOMS: atom_id res chain seq x y z
N MET A 1 -2.95 30.05 -13.78
CA MET A 1 -2.76 28.73 -13.15
C MET A 1 -1.55 28.85 -12.24
N LEU A 2 -1.77 28.99 -10.93
CA LEU A 2 -0.66 29.09 -9.98
C LEU A 2 0.00 27.71 -9.90
N ILE A 3 1.24 27.60 -10.35
CA ILE A 3 2.05 26.42 -10.08
C ILE A 3 2.39 26.51 -8.58
N GLU A 4 1.84 25.64 -7.76
CA GLU A 4 2.19 25.57 -6.34
C GLU A 4 3.68 25.30 -6.21
N LYS A 5 4.42 26.35 -5.83
CA LYS A 5 5.87 26.33 -5.72
C LYS A 5 6.36 25.44 -4.57
N TYR A 6 5.56 25.29 -3.52
CA TYR A 6 5.93 24.60 -2.27
C TYR A 6 4.93 23.49 -1.96
N HIS A 7 5.44 22.35 -1.47
CA HIS A 7 4.66 21.18 -1.06
C HIS A 7 4.99 20.83 0.39
N ILE A 8 3.96 20.50 1.18
CA ILE A 8 4.10 20.02 2.55
C ILE A 8 4.01 18.49 2.50
N PHE A 9 5.01 17.78 3.01
CA PHE A 9 4.98 16.32 3.07
C PHE A 9 5.66 15.80 4.34
N ASN A 10 5.23 14.64 4.81
CA ASN A 10 5.91 13.95 5.90
C ASN A 10 7.00 13.05 5.32
N VAL A 11 8.26 13.32 5.66
CA VAL A 11 9.40 12.55 5.14
C VAL A 11 9.33 11.06 5.50
N LEU A 12 8.57 10.69 6.54
CA LEU A 12 8.40 9.31 6.96
C LEU A 12 7.44 8.52 6.05
N GLU A 13 6.60 9.17 5.24
CA GLU A 13 5.63 8.46 4.38
C GLU A 13 6.34 7.51 3.41
N HIS A 14 7.36 8.00 2.70
CA HIS A 14 8.17 7.17 1.81
C HIS A 14 8.93 6.08 2.56
N LEU A 15 9.54 6.39 3.71
CA LEU A 15 10.32 5.40 4.45
C LEU A 15 9.45 4.28 5.02
N VAL A 16 8.25 4.60 5.51
CA VAL A 16 7.26 3.61 5.97
C VAL A 16 6.81 2.74 4.80
N GLU A 17 6.56 3.35 3.64
CA GLU A 17 6.16 2.63 2.44
C GLU A 17 7.24 1.64 1.98
N ASP A 18 8.49 2.08 1.90
CA ASP A 18 9.65 1.27 1.50
C ASP A 18 9.83 0.08 2.43
N ILE A 19 9.89 0.32 3.74
CA ILE A 19 10.06 -0.76 4.73
C ILE A 19 8.85 -1.71 4.69
N THR A 20 7.63 -1.22 4.54
CA THR A 20 6.44 -2.09 4.41
C THR A 20 6.55 -2.98 3.18
N ASN A 21 6.98 -2.44 2.04
CA ASN A 21 7.18 -3.22 0.81
C ASN A 21 8.26 -4.29 0.97
N GLU A 22 9.38 -3.95 1.59
CA GLU A 22 10.45 -4.89 1.91
C GLU A 22 9.91 -6.04 2.77
N MET A 23 9.15 -5.72 3.83
CA MET A 23 8.60 -6.74 4.72
C MET A 23 7.58 -7.65 4.02
N PHE A 24 6.73 -7.08 3.17
CA PHE A 24 5.72 -7.84 2.41
C PHE A 24 6.34 -8.70 1.31
N SER A 25 7.54 -8.37 0.85
CA SER A 25 8.29 -9.13 -0.16
C SER A 25 9.14 -10.25 0.44
N MET A 26 9.21 -10.36 1.78
CA MET A 26 9.98 -11.42 2.43
C MET A 26 9.36 -12.79 2.16
N PRO A 27 10.20 -13.84 1.92
CA PRO A 27 9.70 -15.19 1.82
C PRO A 27 9.05 -15.61 3.14
N ASN A 28 7.89 -16.27 3.06
CA ASN A 28 7.10 -16.73 4.20
C ASN A 28 6.55 -15.61 5.10
N VAL A 29 6.18 -14.46 4.53
CA VAL A 29 5.44 -13.45 5.28
C VAL A 29 4.12 -14.05 5.79
N ASP A 30 3.96 -14.10 7.11
CA ASP A 30 2.83 -14.76 7.76
C ASP A 30 1.69 -13.76 7.98
N MET A 31 1.17 -13.17 6.90
CA MET A 31 -0.04 -12.32 6.88
C MET A 31 -0.57 -12.11 5.45
N CYS A 32 -1.78 -11.56 5.31
CA CYS A 32 -2.30 -11.16 4.00
C CYS A 32 -1.52 -9.95 3.43
N VAL A 33 -1.15 -10.02 2.15
CA VAL A 33 -0.38 -9.00 1.43
C VAL A 33 -1.21 -8.21 0.39
N CYS A 34 -2.55 -8.19 0.56
CA CYS A 34 -3.42 -7.40 -0.31
C CYS A 34 -3.18 -5.89 -0.13
N ASP A 35 -3.64 -5.08 -1.10
CA ASP A 35 -3.46 -3.62 -1.03
C ASP A 35 -4.12 -3.02 0.21
N ARG A 36 -5.22 -3.62 0.69
CA ARG A 36 -5.90 -3.16 1.90
C ARG A 36 -5.05 -3.38 3.15
N CYS A 37 -4.51 -4.59 3.34
CA CYS A 37 -3.62 -4.87 4.47
C CYS A 37 -2.37 -4.01 4.43
N ARG A 38 -1.78 -3.80 3.25
CA ARG A 38 -0.64 -2.90 3.06
C ARG A 38 -0.97 -1.48 3.48
N ALA A 39 -2.09 -0.94 3.01
CA ALA A 39 -2.54 0.41 3.37
C ALA A 39 -2.83 0.55 4.87
N ASP A 40 -3.48 -0.45 5.48
CA ASP A 40 -3.75 -0.47 6.91
C ASP A 40 -2.44 -0.49 7.73
N VAL A 41 -1.43 -1.26 7.31
CA VAL A 41 -0.09 -1.29 7.96
C VAL A 41 0.59 0.07 7.88
N ILE A 42 0.64 0.68 6.69
CA ILE A 42 1.26 2.01 6.49
C ILE A 42 0.56 3.07 7.36
N ALA A 43 -0.79 3.11 7.33
CA ALA A 43 -1.57 4.07 8.10
C ALA A 43 -1.37 3.89 9.61
N LEU A 44 -1.40 2.65 10.09
CA LEU A 44 -1.16 2.36 11.50
C LEU A 44 0.25 2.74 11.93
N ALA A 45 1.29 2.42 11.14
CA ALA A 45 2.66 2.79 11.46
C ALA A 45 2.82 4.32 11.53
N LEU A 46 2.35 5.06 10.52
CA LEU A 46 2.41 6.52 10.48
C LEU A 46 1.70 7.17 11.67
N ASN A 47 0.55 6.64 12.10
CA ASN A 47 -0.20 7.16 13.24
C ASN A 47 0.53 6.98 14.59
N HIS A 48 1.50 6.07 14.68
CA HIS A 48 2.28 5.84 15.90
C HIS A 48 3.68 6.47 15.84
N LEU A 49 4.07 7.02 14.69
CA LEU A 49 5.32 7.76 14.52
C LEU A 49 5.09 9.25 14.76
N ASN A 50 6.08 9.93 15.32
CA ASN A 50 6.08 11.39 15.36
C ASN A 50 6.26 11.90 13.93
N PRO A 51 5.28 12.61 13.34
CA PRO A 51 5.36 13.03 11.96
C PRO A 51 6.47 14.06 11.78
N LYS A 52 7.17 13.98 10.64
CA LYS A 52 8.27 14.88 10.30
C LYS A 52 7.92 15.62 9.01
N TYR A 53 7.09 16.65 9.17
CA TYR A 53 6.67 17.48 8.05
C TYR A 53 7.76 18.48 7.66
N VAL A 54 7.93 18.62 6.35
CA VAL A 54 8.85 19.58 5.73
C VAL A 54 8.11 20.31 4.61
N VAL A 55 8.57 21.51 4.30
CA VAL A 55 8.06 22.34 3.21
C VAL A 55 9.19 22.49 2.20
N THR A 56 8.99 21.98 0.99
CA THR A 56 10.04 21.99 -0.03
C THR A 56 9.49 22.34 -1.39
N GLU A 57 10.36 22.80 -2.29
CA GLU A 57 9.97 22.98 -3.69
C GLU A 57 9.74 21.60 -4.31
N LYS A 58 8.73 21.45 -5.17
CA LYS A 58 8.30 20.14 -5.71
C LYS A 58 9.44 19.26 -6.25
N GLY A 59 10.54 19.85 -6.75
CA GLY A 59 11.72 19.14 -7.25
C GLY A 59 12.80 18.78 -6.21
N ARG A 60 12.71 19.24 -4.95
CA ARG A 60 13.71 19.02 -3.88
C ARG A 60 13.33 17.93 -2.87
N ILE A 61 12.10 17.40 -2.93
CA ILE A 61 11.62 16.30 -2.06
C ILE A 61 12.61 15.14 -2.00
N PHE A 62 13.12 14.70 -3.16
CA PHE A 62 14.02 13.54 -3.26
C PHE A 62 15.35 13.73 -2.52
N SER A 63 15.90 14.96 -2.48
CA SER A 63 17.14 15.25 -1.75
C SER A 63 16.96 15.18 -0.23
N GLU A 64 15.74 15.39 0.27
CA GLU A 64 15.43 15.28 1.69
C GLU A 64 15.27 13.80 2.11
N LEU A 65 14.83 12.91 1.20
CA LEU A 65 14.71 11.47 1.47
C LEU A 65 16.09 10.80 1.65
N GLU A 66 17.16 11.32 1.04
CA GLU A 66 18.53 10.78 1.20
C GLU A 66 19.09 10.95 2.63
N THR A 67 18.38 11.68 3.51
CA THR A 67 18.85 11.98 4.88
C THR A 67 18.40 10.97 5.94
N TYR A 68 17.84 9.82 5.55
CA TYR A 68 17.38 8.81 6.51
C TYR A 68 18.52 8.26 7.38
N THR A 69 18.54 8.66 8.64
CA THR A 69 19.45 8.10 9.65
C THR A 69 19.08 6.65 9.99
N PHE A 70 20.08 5.89 10.45
CA PHE A 70 19.88 4.53 10.95
C PHE A 70 18.82 4.46 12.06
N GLN A 71 18.83 5.43 12.97
CA GLN A 71 17.85 5.52 14.06
C GLN A 71 16.41 5.68 13.52
N MET A 72 16.20 6.55 12.52
CA MET A 72 14.88 6.71 11.90
C MET A 72 14.41 5.42 11.25
N ARG A 73 15.29 4.71 10.53
CA ARG A 73 14.96 3.41 9.94
C ARG A 73 14.56 2.38 11.00
N ALA A 74 15.30 2.29 12.10
CA ALA A 74 15.01 1.36 13.19
C ALA A 74 13.65 1.65 13.87
N GLU A 75 13.34 2.93 14.09
CA GLU A 75 12.05 3.36 14.64
C GLU A 75 10.90 3.02 13.70
N VAL A 76 11.03 3.34 12.40
CA VAL A 76 10.00 3.02 11.41
C VAL A 76 9.78 1.52 11.29
N LEU A 77 10.86 0.73 11.20
CA LEU A 77 10.77 -0.74 11.15
C LEU A 77 10.01 -1.30 12.35
N THR A 78 10.30 -0.77 13.55
CA THR A 78 9.62 -1.20 14.77
C THR A 78 8.12 -0.95 14.70
N GLU A 79 7.69 0.23 14.24
CA GLU A 79 6.27 0.55 14.12
C GLU A 79 5.58 -0.21 12.98
N VAL A 80 6.27 -0.46 11.86
CA VAL A 80 5.77 -1.32 10.78
C VAL A 80 5.51 -2.74 11.28
N LEU A 81 6.47 -3.36 12.01
CA LEU A 81 6.29 -4.71 12.55
C LEU A 81 5.12 -4.80 13.55
N LYS A 82 4.97 -3.79 14.42
CA LYS A 82 3.82 -3.71 15.33
C LYS A 82 2.50 -3.56 14.57
N ALA A 83 2.47 -2.76 13.51
CA ALA A 83 1.30 -2.58 12.67
C ALA A 83 0.94 -3.86 11.91
N MET A 84 1.92 -4.57 11.34
CA MET A 84 1.74 -5.88 10.72
C MET A 84 1.09 -6.87 11.66
N GLU A 85 1.56 -6.98 12.90
CA GLU A 85 0.98 -7.90 13.90
C GLU A 85 -0.48 -7.53 14.24
N LYS A 86 -0.80 -6.23 14.33
CA LYS A 86 -2.18 -5.77 14.57
C LYS A 86 -3.09 -6.11 13.39
N VAL A 87 -2.66 -5.83 12.16
CA VAL A 87 -3.44 -6.07 10.94
C VAL A 87 -3.62 -7.56 10.69
N LYS A 88 -2.59 -8.37 10.89
CA LYS A 88 -2.64 -9.84 10.79
C LYS A 88 -3.74 -10.43 11.67
N ARG A 89 -3.86 -9.97 12.91
CA ARG A 89 -4.87 -10.47 13.86
C ARG A 89 -6.30 -10.08 13.50
N LYS A 90 -6.49 -8.92 12.87
CA LYS A 90 -7.80 -8.38 12.52
C LYS A 90 -7.71 -7.53 11.24
N PRO A 91 -7.67 -8.16 10.05
CA PRO A 91 -7.64 -7.44 8.80
C PRO A 91 -8.97 -6.68 8.59
N SER A 92 -8.91 -5.50 7.97
CA SER A 92 -10.10 -4.66 7.71
C SER A 92 -10.83 -5.00 6.41
N HIS A 93 -10.52 -6.13 5.78
CA HIS A 93 -11.15 -6.61 4.55
C HIS A 93 -11.85 -7.95 4.79
N SER A 94 -12.83 -8.27 3.93
CA SER A 94 -13.44 -9.60 3.91
C SER A 94 -12.47 -10.64 3.32
N LEU A 95 -12.74 -11.93 3.54
CA LEU A 95 -11.97 -13.00 2.91
C LEU A 95 -12.06 -12.94 1.37
N GLU A 96 -13.21 -12.56 0.82
CA GLU A 96 -13.43 -12.43 -0.62
C GLU A 96 -12.52 -11.37 -1.23
N GLU A 97 -12.39 -10.19 -0.60
CA GLU A 97 -11.51 -9.10 -1.04
C GLU A 97 -10.02 -9.48 -1.09
N SER A 98 -9.60 -10.47 -0.29
CA SER A 98 -8.21 -10.95 -0.28
C SER A 98 -7.84 -11.85 -1.46
N LEU A 99 -8.84 -12.47 -2.12
CA LEU A 99 -8.66 -13.48 -3.16
C LEU A 99 -8.58 -12.88 -4.58
N TYR A 100 -9.08 -11.66 -4.79
CA TYR A 100 -9.14 -11.03 -6.13
C TYR A 100 -7.79 -10.55 -6.68
N LYS A 101 -6.68 -10.73 -5.95
CA LYS A 101 -5.33 -10.41 -6.45
C LYS A 101 -4.66 -11.57 -7.19
N GLU A 102 -5.04 -12.82 -6.92
CA GLU A 102 -4.43 -14.00 -7.59
C GLU A 102 -5.06 -14.30 -8.95
N VAL A 103 -6.25 -13.77 -9.23
CA VAL A 103 -6.89 -13.96 -10.53
C VAL A 103 -6.61 -12.73 -11.38
N ASN A 104 -5.63 -12.84 -12.29
CA ASN A 104 -5.62 -12.05 -13.52
C ASN A 104 -6.89 -12.42 -14.32
N VAL A 105 -8.04 -11.90 -13.89
CA VAL A 105 -9.27 -12.03 -14.65
C VAL A 105 -9.07 -11.19 -15.89
N ASP A 106 -8.80 -11.86 -17.01
CA ASP A 106 -8.89 -11.27 -18.32
C ASP A 106 -10.35 -10.83 -18.53
N LEU A 107 -10.60 -9.55 -18.25
CA LEU A 107 -11.92 -8.92 -18.32
C LEU A 107 -12.49 -9.05 -19.73
N ASP A 108 -11.65 -9.05 -20.76
CA ASP A 108 -12.06 -9.23 -22.16
C ASP A 108 -12.58 -10.65 -22.40
N LYS A 109 -11.95 -11.64 -21.77
CA LYS A 109 -12.37 -13.05 -21.84
C LYS A 109 -13.67 -13.30 -21.07
N LEU A 110 -13.84 -12.62 -19.93
CA LEU A 110 -15.07 -12.69 -19.14
C LEU A 110 -16.25 -12.05 -19.89
N GLU A 111 -16.05 -10.87 -20.48
CA GLU A 111 -17.05 -10.20 -21.29
C GLU A 111 -17.48 -11.04 -22.50
N LYS A 112 -16.53 -11.69 -23.17
CA LYS A 112 -16.82 -12.55 -24.31
C LYS A 112 -17.69 -13.74 -23.90
N HIS A 113 -17.39 -14.35 -22.76
CA HIS A 113 -18.19 -15.45 -22.22
C HIS A 113 -19.63 -15.01 -21.90
N PHE A 114 -19.82 -13.85 -21.26
CA PHE A 114 -21.16 -13.32 -20.98
C PHE A 114 -21.97 -13.02 -22.24
N LYS A 115 -21.33 -12.46 -23.28
CA LYS A 115 -21.97 -12.20 -24.58
C LYS A 115 -22.43 -13.49 -25.27
N ASP A 116 -21.64 -14.56 -25.16
CA ASP A 116 -21.96 -15.87 -25.75
C ASP A 116 -23.10 -16.58 -25.01
N VAL A 117 -23.16 -16.47 -23.68
CA VAL A 117 -24.27 -17.00 -22.87
C VAL A 117 -25.58 -16.25 -23.15
N GLN A 118 -25.53 -14.92 -23.27
CA GLN A 118 -26.70 -14.12 -23.63
C GLN A 118 -27.23 -14.45 -25.03
N LYS A 119 -26.33 -14.70 -26.01
CA LYS A 119 -26.73 -15.14 -27.36
C LYS A 119 -27.41 -16.52 -27.35
N LYS A 120 -26.95 -17.46 -26.51
CA LYS A 120 -27.57 -18.79 -26.39
C LYS A 120 -28.94 -18.74 -25.74
N ASN A 121 -29.17 -17.82 -24.80
CA ASN A 121 -30.46 -17.65 -24.15
C ASN A 121 -31.49 -16.92 -25.02
N ASN A 122 -31.04 -16.11 -25.99
CA ASN A 122 -31.90 -15.43 -26.97
C ASN A 122 -32.18 -16.23 -28.24
N GLN A 123 -31.68 -17.46 -28.34
CA GLN A 123 -31.92 -18.40 -29.46
C GLN A 123 -32.81 -19.59 -29.07
N LYS A 124 -33.46 -19.53 -27.90
CA LYS A 124 -34.49 -20.48 -27.46
C LYS A 124 -35.84 -19.79 -27.37
#